data_AF-A0A971YR96-F1
#
_entry.id   AF-A0A971YR96-F1
#
_cell.length_a   1.000
_cell.length_b   1.000
_cell.length_c   1.000
_cell.angle_alpha   90.00
_cell.angle_beta   90.00
_cell.angle_gamma   90.00
#
_symmetry.space_group_name_H-M   'P 1'
#
loop_
_entity.id
_entity.type
_entity.pdbx_description
1 polymer ?
#
loop_
_entity_poly.entity_id
_entity_poly.type
_entity_poly.pdbx_seq_one_letter_code
_entity_poly.pdbx_strand_id
1 'polypeptide(L)'
;MENLELLWQGFKVALTLPNLVSALFGAILGLIVGAVPGIGSLAGVALLLPLTFRMNPTTAIIALAALYYSNMYGGAFSAILLNIPGDSPAVMTALDGYPLARQGKAGLALSTSIISSFIGGTIGIIILTVSGPLLARWGLKFGPGELTLLILFAMTSIGWLLGENPTTGLVATGMGLMFATIGVDMALGHSRFDFGSVNLLSGLPFIPLVIGMFGFSQVIDMVINRHKYVAVGIHEVSMKNIMMTREELREITPPSIRHGILGTIVGVMPGAGATAASFLSYIIEKRINKNRDMIGKGSIAGMAAAESSNNGAAMGAFAPLLTLG
;
A
#
# COMPACT_ATOMS: atom_id res chain seq x y z
N MET A 1 32.13 -2.18 -1.90
CA MET A 1 32.11 -2.28 -3.37
C MET A 1 31.04 -3.25 -3.84
N GLU A 2 30.88 -4.41 -3.19
CA GLU A 2 29.82 -5.41 -3.48
C GLU A 2 28.37 -4.83 -3.58
N ASN A 3 27.93 -4.00 -2.62
CA ASN A 3 26.58 -3.42 -2.68
C ASN A 3 26.35 -2.50 -3.89
N LEU A 4 27.37 -1.74 -4.32
CA LEU A 4 27.26 -0.86 -5.49
C LEU A 4 27.21 -1.66 -6.79
N GLU A 5 27.92 -2.80 -6.83
CA GLU A 5 27.90 -3.72 -7.97
C GLU A 5 26.55 -4.43 -8.10
N LEU A 6 25.99 -4.92 -6.98
CA LEU A 6 24.63 -5.48 -6.94
C LEU A 6 23.58 -4.44 -7.37
N LEU A 7 23.72 -3.19 -6.93
CA LEU A 7 22.84 -2.10 -7.37
C LEU A 7 22.95 -1.84 -8.87
N TRP A 8 24.17 -1.79 -9.39
CA TRP A 8 24.42 -1.58 -10.82
C TRP A 8 23.81 -2.70 -11.67
N GLN A 9 23.93 -3.95 -11.23
CA GLN A 9 23.28 -5.09 -11.86
C GLN A 9 21.75 -4.96 -11.82
N GLY A 10 21.18 -4.56 -10.68
CA GLY A 10 19.76 -4.29 -10.53
C GLY A 10 19.27 -3.23 -11.54
N PHE A 11 19.99 -2.11 -11.68
CA PHE A 11 19.65 -1.08 -12.67
C PHE A 11 19.73 -1.61 -14.10
N LYS A 12 20.74 -2.40 -14.46
CA LYS A 12 20.84 -3.02 -15.79
C LYS A 12 19.62 -3.86 -16.12
N VAL A 13 19.11 -4.63 -15.15
CA VAL A 13 17.92 -5.45 -15.33
C VAL A 13 16.66 -4.58 -15.39
N ALA A 14 16.49 -3.66 -14.44
CA ALA A 14 15.30 -2.82 -14.34
C ALA A 14 15.10 -1.89 -15.56
N LEU A 15 16.20 -1.40 -16.14
CA LEU A 15 16.18 -0.49 -17.30
C LEU A 15 16.00 -1.20 -18.66
N THR A 16 15.86 -2.52 -18.67
CA THR A 16 15.50 -3.23 -19.91
C THR A 16 14.10 -2.84 -20.38
N LEU A 17 13.89 -2.79 -21.70
CA LEU A 17 12.62 -2.37 -22.28
C LEU A 17 11.40 -3.17 -21.76
N PRO A 18 11.45 -4.52 -21.64
CA PRO A 18 10.31 -5.28 -21.10
C PRO A 18 9.94 -4.87 -19.66
N ASN A 19 10.95 -4.57 -18.85
CA ASN A 19 10.75 -4.18 -17.45
C ASN A 19 10.23 -2.75 -17.33
N LEU A 20 10.72 -1.81 -18.14
CA LEU A 20 10.21 -0.44 -18.19
C LEU A 20 8.75 -0.38 -18.67
N VAL A 21 8.41 -1.14 -19.73
CA VAL A 21 7.04 -1.22 -20.24
C VAL A 21 6.12 -1.83 -19.19
N SER A 22 6.56 -2.89 -18.51
CA SER A 22 5.77 -3.54 -17.47
C SER A 22 5.61 -2.67 -16.21
N ALA A 23 6.65 -1.90 -15.84
CA ALA A 23 6.57 -0.90 -14.78
C ALA A 23 5.56 0.20 -15.13
N LEU A 24 5.62 0.72 -16.35
CA LEU A 24 4.68 1.74 -16.83
C LEU A 24 3.23 1.21 -16.85
N PHE A 25 3.03 0.00 -17.36
CA PHE A 25 1.73 -0.65 -17.38
C PHE A 25 1.19 -0.88 -15.96
N GLY A 26 2.01 -1.42 -15.06
CA GLY A 26 1.69 -1.59 -13.65
C GLY A 26 1.32 -0.26 -13.00
N ALA A 27 2.11 0.80 -13.22
CA ALA A 27 1.86 2.12 -12.67
C ALA A 27 0.54 2.74 -13.17
N ILE A 28 0.24 2.65 -14.47
CA ILE A 28 -1.01 3.15 -15.05
C ILE A 28 -2.20 2.39 -14.47
N LEU A 29 -2.14 1.05 -14.43
CA LEU A 29 -3.20 0.25 -13.82
C LEU A 29 -3.37 0.57 -12.34
N GLY A 30 -2.26 0.69 -11.60
CA GLY A 30 -2.27 1.06 -10.19
C GLY A 30 -2.94 2.40 -9.96
N LEU A 31 -2.63 3.41 -10.78
CA LEU A 31 -3.26 4.72 -10.70
C LEU A 31 -4.76 4.65 -10.96
N ILE A 32 -5.18 3.92 -12.02
CA ILE A 32 -6.60 3.76 -12.36
C ILE A 32 -7.33 3.07 -11.21
N VAL A 33 -6.83 1.92 -10.74
CA VAL A 33 -7.47 1.13 -9.69
C VAL A 33 -7.51 1.91 -8.37
N GLY A 34 -6.43 2.59 -8.01
CA GLY A 34 -6.37 3.40 -6.79
C GLY A 34 -7.34 4.59 -6.83
N ALA A 35 -7.52 5.21 -8.00
CA ALA A 35 -8.46 6.31 -8.16
C ALA A 35 -9.94 5.88 -8.03
N VAL A 36 -10.25 4.58 -8.18
CA VAL A 36 -11.61 4.08 -7.97
C VAL A 36 -11.88 3.96 -6.46
N PRO A 37 -12.93 4.63 -5.93
CA PRO A 37 -13.23 4.58 -4.51
C PRO A 37 -13.54 3.16 -4.02
N GLY A 38 -12.95 2.76 -2.89
CA GLY A 38 -13.27 1.51 -2.19
C GLY A 38 -12.67 0.22 -2.77
N ILE A 39 -11.83 0.28 -3.81
CA ILE A 39 -11.15 -0.92 -4.34
C ILE A 39 -9.87 -1.24 -3.54
N GLY A 40 -9.08 -0.22 -3.21
CA GLY A 40 -7.82 -0.36 -2.49
C GLY A 40 -6.70 -1.02 -3.30
N SER A 41 -5.52 -1.07 -2.68
CA SER A 41 -4.29 -1.63 -3.27
C SER A 41 -4.30 -3.15 -3.38
N LEU A 42 -4.87 -3.82 -2.38
CA LEU A 42 -4.88 -5.28 -2.32
C LEU A 42 -5.72 -5.90 -3.44
N ALA A 43 -6.89 -5.33 -3.76
CA ALA A 43 -7.69 -5.79 -4.89
C ALA A 43 -6.99 -5.52 -6.24
N GLY A 44 -6.29 -4.39 -6.39
CA GLY A 44 -5.51 -4.10 -7.59
C GLY A 44 -4.40 -5.11 -7.84
N VAL A 45 -3.64 -5.46 -6.80
CA VAL A 45 -2.60 -6.50 -6.88
C VAL A 45 -3.22 -7.85 -7.21
N ALA A 46 -4.34 -8.20 -6.56
CA ALA A 46 -5.07 -9.44 -6.82
C ALA A 46 -5.56 -9.57 -8.27
N LEU A 47 -6.00 -8.47 -8.90
CA LEU A 47 -6.45 -8.46 -10.28
C LEU A 47 -5.29 -8.57 -11.29
N LEU A 48 -4.12 -8.03 -10.97
CA LEU A 48 -2.94 -8.13 -11.84
C LEU A 48 -2.23 -9.48 -11.72
N LEU A 49 -2.24 -10.10 -10.54
CA LEU A 49 -1.51 -11.34 -10.25
C LEU A 49 -1.70 -12.45 -11.31
N PRO A 50 -2.90 -12.76 -11.82
CA PRO A 50 -3.10 -13.79 -12.85
C PRO A 50 -2.36 -13.50 -14.15
N LEU A 51 -2.25 -12.22 -14.53
CA LEU A 51 -1.57 -11.79 -15.75
C LEU A 51 -0.05 -11.95 -15.62
N THR A 52 0.46 -11.94 -14.38
CA THR A 52 1.90 -12.02 -14.11
C THR A 52 2.50 -13.42 -14.14
N PHE A 53 1.70 -14.49 -14.01
CA PHE A 53 2.22 -15.87 -14.00
C PHE A 53 2.86 -16.32 -15.31
N ARG A 54 2.51 -15.68 -16.43
CA ARG A 54 3.12 -15.95 -17.74
C ARG A 54 4.34 -15.08 -18.01
N MET A 55 4.65 -14.14 -17.12
CA MET A 55 5.78 -13.21 -17.26
C MET A 55 7.03 -13.80 -16.62
N ASN A 56 8.20 -13.30 -17.02
CA ASN A 56 9.42 -13.56 -16.25
C ASN A 56 9.24 -13.05 -14.81
N PRO A 57 9.68 -13.79 -13.77
CA PRO A 57 9.47 -13.42 -12.36
C PRO A 57 9.93 -11.99 -12.03
N THR A 58 11.06 -11.54 -12.59
CA THR A 58 11.57 -10.19 -12.36
C THR A 58 10.62 -9.13 -12.92
N THR A 59 10.13 -9.35 -14.14
CA THR A 59 9.18 -8.44 -14.81
C THR A 59 7.83 -8.43 -14.07
N ALA A 60 7.37 -9.60 -13.60
CA ALA A 60 6.17 -9.73 -12.78
C ALA A 60 6.26 -8.92 -11.49
N ILE A 61 7.35 -9.06 -10.73
CA ILE A 61 7.59 -8.33 -9.48
C ILE A 61 7.63 -6.82 -9.74
N ILE A 62 8.30 -6.38 -10.80
CA ILE A 62 8.36 -4.96 -11.18
C ILE A 62 6.96 -4.41 -11.50
N ALA A 63 6.13 -5.16 -12.23
CA ALA A 63 4.77 -4.74 -12.56
C ALA A 63 3.88 -4.65 -11.31
N LEU A 64 3.93 -5.65 -10.43
CA LEU A 64 3.16 -5.68 -9.17
C LEU A 64 3.61 -4.56 -8.21
N ALA A 65 4.92 -4.32 -8.11
CA ALA A 65 5.46 -3.25 -7.28
C ALA A 65 5.05 -1.86 -7.81
N ALA A 66 5.12 -1.65 -9.13
CA ALA A 66 4.67 -0.43 -9.76
C ALA A 66 3.16 -0.20 -9.56
N LEU A 67 2.34 -1.25 -9.71
CA LEU A 67 0.91 -1.17 -9.43
C LEU A 67 0.64 -0.81 -7.97
N TYR A 68 1.26 -1.53 -7.03
CA TYR A 68 1.04 -1.32 -5.61
C TYR A 68 1.40 0.11 -5.20
N TYR A 69 2.58 0.59 -5.62
CA TYR A 69 3.03 1.95 -5.33
C TYR A 69 2.10 3.01 -5.95
N SER A 70 1.75 2.87 -7.24
CA SER A 70 0.86 3.83 -7.90
C SER A 70 -0.56 3.81 -7.37
N ASN A 71 -1.06 2.67 -6.88
CA ASN A 71 -2.37 2.56 -6.25
C ASN A 71 -2.40 3.26 -4.88
N MET A 72 -1.35 3.10 -4.07
CA MET A 72 -1.27 3.74 -2.74
C MET A 72 -1.37 5.27 -2.83
N TYR A 73 -0.79 5.87 -3.86
CA TYR A 73 -0.98 7.28 -4.18
C TYR A 73 -2.30 7.55 -4.93
N GLY A 74 -2.73 6.68 -5.84
CA GLY A 74 -3.97 6.83 -6.62
C GLY A 74 -5.21 7.00 -5.75
N GLY A 75 -5.25 6.35 -4.58
CA GLY A 75 -6.31 6.52 -3.58
C GLY A 75 -6.52 7.95 -3.09
N ALA A 76 -5.52 8.82 -3.24
CA ALA A 76 -5.62 10.23 -2.88
C ALA A 76 -6.54 11.02 -3.82
N PHE A 77 -6.70 10.64 -5.10
CA PHE A 77 -7.57 11.38 -6.02
C PHE A 77 -9.03 11.36 -5.57
N SER A 78 -9.53 10.16 -5.27
CA SER A 78 -10.91 9.97 -4.79
C SER A 78 -11.10 10.55 -3.38
N ALA A 79 -10.08 10.45 -2.52
CA ALA A 79 -10.07 11.10 -1.21
C ALA A 79 -10.17 12.64 -1.29
N ILE A 80 -9.32 13.26 -2.12
CA ILE A 80 -9.21 14.72 -2.24
C ILE A 80 -10.42 15.32 -2.95
N LEU A 81 -10.86 14.72 -4.06
CA LEU A 81 -11.89 15.32 -4.92
C LEU A 81 -13.31 14.98 -4.45
N LEU A 82 -13.51 13.76 -3.92
CA LEU A 82 -14.85 13.23 -3.64
C LEU A 82 -15.11 12.97 -2.17
N ASN A 83 -14.09 13.08 -1.30
CA ASN A 83 -14.16 12.65 0.11
C ASN A 83 -14.54 11.17 0.28
N ILE A 84 -14.21 10.33 -0.72
CA ILE A 84 -14.42 8.89 -0.68
C ILE A 84 -13.06 8.22 -0.91
N PRO A 85 -12.33 7.87 0.16
CA PRO A 85 -10.99 7.31 0.03
C PRO A 85 -10.95 6.04 -0.81
N GLY A 86 -9.95 5.92 -1.69
CA GLY A 86 -9.70 4.71 -2.49
C GLY A 86 -9.15 3.56 -1.66
N ASP A 87 -8.41 3.86 -0.60
CA ASP A 87 -7.85 2.89 0.35
C ASP A 87 -7.85 3.49 1.78
N SER A 88 -7.67 2.64 2.79
CA SER A 88 -7.72 2.99 4.21
C SER A 88 -6.74 4.11 4.63
N PRO A 89 -5.48 4.16 4.15
CA PRO A 89 -4.55 5.24 4.50
C PRO A 89 -5.01 6.61 3.99
N ALA A 90 -5.71 6.66 2.85
CA ALA A 90 -6.16 7.88 2.20
C ALA A 90 -7.28 8.61 2.96
N VAL A 91 -7.86 7.98 4.00
CA VAL A 91 -8.75 8.65 4.96
C VAL A 91 -8.06 9.86 5.59
N MET A 92 -6.79 9.71 5.99
CA MET A 92 -6.04 10.82 6.60
C MET A 92 -5.72 11.92 5.59
N THR A 93 -5.55 11.56 4.32
CA THR A 93 -5.39 12.50 3.21
C THR A 93 -6.66 13.31 2.97
N ALA A 94 -7.83 12.67 3.06
CA ALA A 94 -9.13 13.33 2.87
C ALA A 94 -9.39 14.44 3.90
N LEU A 95 -8.92 14.27 5.15
CA LEU A 95 -9.15 15.24 6.25
C LEU A 95 -8.70 16.66 5.93
N ASP A 96 -7.63 16.82 5.12
CA ASP A 96 -7.13 18.13 4.68
C ASP A 96 -7.29 18.33 3.16
N GLY A 97 -7.16 17.27 2.38
CA GLY A 97 -7.29 17.32 0.92
C GLY A 97 -8.67 17.73 0.44
N TYR A 98 -9.72 17.18 1.04
CA TYR A 98 -11.09 17.52 0.65
C TYR A 98 -11.48 18.96 1.02
N PRO A 99 -11.18 19.48 2.23
CA PRO A 99 -11.35 20.90 2.53
C PRO A 99 -10.60 21.83 1.56
N LEU A 100 -9.37 21.50 1.16
CA LEU A 100 -8.62 22.27 0.17
C LEU A 100 -9.31 22.26 -1.20
N ALA A 101 -9.79 21.10 -1.65
CA ALA A 101 -10.54 20.98 -2.89
C ALA A 101 -11.83 21.83 -2.85
N ARG A 102 -12.56 21.81 -1.74
CA ARG A 102 -13.77 22.63 -1.50
C ARG A 102 -13.50 24.13 -1.49
N GLN A 103 -12.27 24.55 -1.18
CA GLN A 103 -11.82 25.94 -1.25
C GLN A 103 -11.37 26.35 -2.66
N GLY A 104 -11.56 25.51 -3.69
CA GLY A 104 -11.09 25.75 -5.04
C GLY A 104 -9.59 25.49 -5.24
N LYS A 105 -8.92 24.91 -4.23
CA LYS A 105 -7.47 24.60 -4.24
C LYS A 105 -7.20 23.12 -4.52
N ALA A 106 -8.03 22.47 -5.34
CA ALA A 106 -7.89 21.06 -5.68
C ALA A 106 -6.54 20.73 -6.34
N GLY A 107 -6.05 21.61 -7.24
CA GLY A 107 -4.74 21.45 -7.87
C GLY A 107 -3.59 21.46 -6.86
N LEU A 108 -3.64 22.35 -5.86
CA LEU A 108 -2.65 22.40 -4.77
C LEU A 108 -2.69 21.13 -3.91
N ALA A 109 -3.89 20.64 -3.59
CA ALA A 109 -4.06 19.39 -2.83
C ALA A 109 -3.47 18.19 -3.59
N LEU A 110 -3.82 18.03 -4.87
CA LEU A 110 -3.29 16.95 -5.71
C LEU A 110 -1.76 17.03 -5.86
N SER A 111 -1.21 18.22 -6.10
CA SER A 111 0.24 18.40 -6.19
C SER A 111 0.96 18.13 -4.88
N THR A 112 0.37 18.55 -3.76
CA THR A 112 0.88 18.23 -2.42
C THR A 112 0.94 16.71 -2.22
N SER A 113 -0.13 16.00 -2.60
CA SER A 113 -0.21 14.54 -2.55
C SER A 113 0.87 13.86 -3.38
N ILE A 114 1.03 14.28 -4.65
CA ILE A 114 2.03 13.74 -5.58
C ILE A 114 3.44 13.91 -5.04
N ILE A 115 3.80 15.14 -4.67
CA ILE A 115 5.17 15.46 -4.24
C ILE A 115 5.49 14.76 -2.92
N SER A 116 4.57 14.79 -1.96
CA SER A 116 4.78 14.16 -0.65
C SER A 116 4.86 12.64 -0.75
N SER A 117 4.01 12.03 -1.59
CA SER A 117 4.08 10.61 -1.94
C SER A 117 5.42 10.24 -2.56
N PHE A 118 5.86 11.02 -3.55
CA PHE A 118 7.16 10.82 -4.21
C PHE A 118 8.33 10.91 -3.23
N ILE A 119 8.34 11.93 -2.35
CA ILE A 119 9.38 12.07 -1.31
C ILE A 119 9.36 10.86 -0.37
N GLY A 120 8.18 10.46 0.10
CA GLY A 120 8.02 9.36 1.05
C GLY A 120 8.44 8.02 0.47
N GLY A 121 7.96 7.72 -0.75
CA GLY A 121 8.35 6.54 -1.50
C GLY A 121 9.85 6.51 -1.80
N THR A 122 10.43 7.64 -2.21
CA THR A 122 11.87 7.73 -2.47
C THR A 122 12.69 7.46 -1.20
N ILE A 123 12.28 8.03 -0.06
CA ILE A 123 12.92 7.74 1.23
C ILE A 123 12.82 6.25 1.56
N GLY A 124 11.65 5.65 1.38
CA GLY A 124 11.45 4.22 1.60
C GLY A 124 12.35 3.36 0.71
N ILE A 125 12.45 3.68 -0.58
CA ILE A 125 13.36 3.00 -1.53
C ILE A 125 14.82 3.13 -1.07
N ILE A 126 15.27 4.33 -0.68
CA ILE A 126 16.64 4.57 -0.22
C ILE A 126 16.93 3.75 1.03
N ILE A 127 16.04 3.82 2.03
CA ILE A 127 16.18 3.07 3.29
C ILE A 127 16.22 1.57 2.99
N LEU A 128 15.31 1.05 2.15
CA LEU A 128 15.27 -0.35 1.75
C LEU A 128 16.53 -0.76 0.98
N THR A 129 17.04 0.09 0.10
CA THR A 129 18.25 -0.19 -0.67
C THR A 129 19.48 -0.33 0.22
N VAL A 130 19.59 0.52 1.24
CA VAL A 130 20.71 0.51 2.19
C VAL A 130 20.56 -0.62 3.22
N SER A 131 19.34 -0.85 3.71
CA SER A 131 19.06 -1.85 4.75
C SER A 131 18.84 -3.26 4.21
N GLY A 132 18.49 -3.41 2.93
CA GLY A 132 18.12 -4.69 2.30
C GLY A 132 19.18 -5.79 2.47
N PRO A 133 20.47 -5.54 2.19
CA PRO A 133 21.52 -6.53 2.42
C PRO A 133 21.66 -6.94 3.89
N LEU A 134 21.45 -6.00 4.83
CA LEU A 134 21.51 -6.29 6.26
C LEU A 134 20.31 -7.17 6.67
N LEU A 135 19.12 -6.80 6.22
CA LEU A 135 17.89 -7.54 6.46
C LEU A 135 17.94 -8.95 5.87
N ALA A 136 18.45 -9.11 4.64
CA ALA A 136 18.63 -10.43 4.02
C ALA A 136 19.62 -11.32 4.82
N ARG A 137 20.74 -10.74 5.29
CA ARG A 137 21.69 -11.47 6.15
C ARG A 137 21.09 -11.88 7.49
N TRP A 138 20.17 -11.09 8.02
CA TRP A 138 19.43 -11.43 9.24
C TRP A 138 18.39 -12.51 8.97
N GLY A 139 17.62 -12.38 7.88
CA GLY A 139 16.65 -13.38 7.43
C GLY A 139 17.25 -14.76 7.22
N LEU A 140 18.42 -14.84 6.59
CA LEU A 140 19.16 -16.10 6.41
C LEU A 140 19.60 -16.78 7.71
N LYS A 141 19.62 -16.07 8.84
CA LYS A 141 19.92 -16.63 10.16
C LYS A 141 18.68 -17.11 10.90
N PHE A 142 17.47 -16.81 10.40
CA PHE A 142 16.25 -17.22 11.07
C PHE A 142 16.09 -18.73 10.94
N GLY A 143 16.01 -19.41 12.07
CA GLY A 143 15.64 -20.81 12.12
C GLY A 143 14.12 -21.00 12.16
N PRO A 144 13.66 -22.25 12.31
CA PRO A 144 12.24 -22.55 12.43
C PRO A 144 11.55 -21.80 13.59
N GLY A 145 12.25 -21.57 14.70
CA GLY A 145 11.72 -20.87 15.87
C GLY A 145 11.48 -19.38 15.61
N GLU A 146 12.47 -18.70 15.03
CA GLU A 146 12.38 -17.27 14.68
C GLU A 146 11.33 -17.02 13.60
N LEU A 147 11.26 -17.89 12.58
CA LEU A 147 10.21 -17.83 11.56
C LEU A 147 8.83 -18.04 12.16
N THR A 148 8.66 -19.00 13.08
CA THR A 148 7.39 -19.23 13.77
C THR A 148 6.95 -17.99 14.55
N LEU A 149 7.88 -17.39 15.32
CA LEU A 149 7.60 -16.17 16.09
C LEU A 149 7.28 -14.99 15.17
N LEU A 150 8.00 -14.83 14.06
CA LEU A 150 7.75 -13.78 13.08
C LEU A 150 6.37 -13.93 12.44
N ILE A 151 6.00 -15.15 12.03
CA ILE A 151 4.68 -15.44 11.44
C ILE A 151 3.59 -15.17 12.48
N LEU A 152 3.73 -15.66 13.72
CA LEU A 152 2.78 -15.39 14.80
C LEU A 152 2.66 -13.90 15.11
N PHE A 153 3.77 -13.17 15.11
CA PHE A 153 3.78 -11.72 15.27
C PHE A 153 3.05 -11.03 14.11
N ALA A 154 3.34 -11.38 12.86
CA ALA A 154 2.66 -10.82 11.70
C ALA A 154 1.15 -11.08 11.76
N MET A 155 0.75 -12.29 12.13
CA MET A 155 -0.65 -12.70 12.24
C MET A 155 -1.40 -11.98 13.36
N THR A 156 -0.79 -11.86 14.53
CA THR A 156 -1.38 -11.13 15.67
C THR A 156 -1.44 -9.63 15.39
N SER A 157 -0.42 -9.06 14.76
CA SER A 157 -0.43 -7.67 14.30
C SER A 157 -1.55 -7.43 13.29
N ILE A 158 -1.72 -8.29 12.28
CA ILE A 158 -2.86 -8.24 11.34
C ILE A 158 -4.18 -8.25 12.12
N GLY A 159 -4.38 -9.22 13.03
CA GLY A 159 -5.61 -9.33 13.80
C GLY A 159 -5.90 -8.11 14.70
N TRP A 160 -4.87 -7.47 15.23
CA TRP A 160 -4.99 -6.30 16.11
C TRP A 160 -5.16 -4.98 15.34
N LEU A 161 -4.59 -4.87 14.14
CA LEU A 161 -4.55 -3.63 13.35
C LEU A 161 -5.65 -3.53 12.27
N LEU A 162 -6.34 -4.63 11.94
CA LEU A 162 -7.38 -4.65 10.88
C LEU A 162 -8.78 -4.15 11.26
N GLY A 163 -8.96 -3.45 12.38
CA GLY A 163 -10.23 -2.76 12.62
C GLY A 163 -10.44 -2.24 14.03
N GLU A 164 -11.63 -1.66 14.24
CA GLU A 164 -12.08 -1.17 15.55
C GLU A 164 -12.23 -2.29 16.59
N ASN A 165 -12.40 -3.54 16.13
CA ASN A 165 -12.53 -4.71 16.99
C ASN A 165 -11.48 -5.80 16.67
N PRO A 166 -10.46 -5.99 17.53
CA PRO A 166 -9.42 -7.01 17.37
C PRO A 166 -9.96 -8.45 17.27
N THR A 167 -11.14 -8.74 17.82
CA THR A 167 -11.70 -10.10 17.74
C THR A 167 -12.08 -10.47 16.31
N THR A 168 -12.60 -9.51 15.54
CA THR A 168 -12.98 -9.75 14.13
C THR A 168 -11.74 -10.05 13.28
N GLY A 169 -10.65 -9.31 13.51
CA GLY A 169 -9.37 -9.56 12.86
C GLY A 169 -8.82 -10.95 13.17
N LEU A 170 -8.81 -11.35 14.45
CA LEU A 170 -8.36 -12.68 14.86
C LEU A 170 -9.22 -13.81 14.26
N VAL A 171 -10.55 -13.64 14.20
CA VAL A 171 -11.46 -14.62 13.57
C VAL A 171 -11.18 -14.72 12.07
N ALA A 172 -11.03 -13.59 11.36
CA ALA A 172 -10.71 -13.57 9.94
C ALA A 172 -9.34 -14.22 9.64
N THR A 173 -8.32 -13.92 10.46
CA THR A 173 -7.01 -14.57 10.38
C THR A 173 -7.11 -16.08 10.63
N GLY A 174 -7.90 -16.51 11.61
CA GLY A 174 -8.17 -17.92 11.88
C GLY A 174 -8.86 -18.63 10.71
N MET A 175 -9.86 -18.01 10.10
CA MET A 175 -10.51 -18.54 8.90
C MET A 175 -9.54 -18.63 7.72
N GLY A 176 -8.71 -17.62 7.51
CA GLY A 176 -7.66 -17.63 6.49
C GLY A 176 -6.67 -18.78 6.66
N LEU A 177 -6.23 -19.04 7.90
CA LEU A 177 -5.40 -20.20 8.21
C LEU A 177 -6.10 -21.51 7.90
N MET A 178 -7.36 -21.66 8.31
CA MET A 178 -8.12 -22.87 8.03
C MET A 178 -8.15 -23.16 6.53
N PHE A 179 -8.46 -22.15 5.71
CA PHE A 179 -8.45 -22.28 4.25
C PHE A 179 -7.06 -22.58 3.67
N ALA A 180 -6.00 -21.96 4.20
CA ALA A 180 -4.63 -22.20 3.76
C ALA A 180 -4.13 -23.62 4.09
N THR A 181 -4.68 -24.27 5.12
CA THR A 181 -4.31 -25.64 5.52
C THR A 181 -5.08 -26.74 4.79
N ILE A 182 -6.03 -26.40 3.91
CA ILE A 182 -6.76 -27.39 3.10
C ILE A 182 -5.81 -27.99 2.05
N GLY A 183 -5.75 -29.32 1.99
CA GLY A 183 -4.96 -30.07 1.02
C GLY A 183 -3.87 -30.93 1.64
N VAL A 184 -2.94 -31.39 0.80
CA VAL A 184 -1.82 -32.23 1.25
C VAL A 184 -0.75 -31.36 1.93
N ASP A 185 -0.39 -31.72 3.16
CA ASP A 185 0.75 -31.15 3.88
C ASP A 185 2.05 -31.48 3.12
N MET A 186 2.79 -30.45 2.68
CA MET A 186 4.04 -30.66 1.92
C MET A 186 5.20 -31.22 2.76
N ALA A 187 5.17 -31.07 4.09
CA ALA A 187 6.19 -31.60 4.99
C ALA A 187 5.93 -33.06 5.37
N LEU A 188 4.67 -33.45 5.61
CA LEU A 188 4.31 -34.77 6.12
C LEU A 188 3.57 -35.66 5.11
N GLY A 189 3.06 -35.11 4.01
CA GLY A 189 2.30 -35.83 2.98
C GLY A 189 0.88 -36.23 3.41
N HIS A 190 0.43 -35.81 4.60
CA HIS A 190 -0.92 -36.09 5.09
C HIS A 190 -1.94 -35.11 4.52
N SER A 191 -3.11 -35.65 4.15
CA SER A 191 -4.24 -34.83 3.72
C SER A 191 -4.92 -34.14 4.90
N ARG A 192 -5.23 -32.85 4.76
CA ARG A 192 -5.92 -32.03 5.76
C ARG A 192 -7.15 -31.39 5.14
N PHE A 193 -8.31 -31.59 5.77
CA PHE A 193 -9.58 -30.95 5.37
C PHE A 193 -9.94 -31.17 3.89
N ASP A 194 -9.60 -32.32 3.30
CA ASP A 194 -9.93 -32.69 1.92
C ASP A 194 -11.34 -33.28 1.78
N PHE A 195 -11.96 -33.69 2.89
CA PHE A 195 -13.31 -34.24 2.97
C PHE A 195 -13.58 -35.37 1.95
N GLY A 196 -12.55 -36.14 1.57
CA GLY A 196 -12.64 -37.19 0.56
C GLY A 196 -12.73 -36.71 -0.90
N SER A 197 -12.58 -35.41 -1.16
CA SER A 197 -12.60 -34.83 -2.51
C SER A 197 -11.20 -34.74 -3.09
N VAL A 198 -10.99 -35.41 -4.23
CA VAL A 198 -9.72 -35.34 -4.98
C VAL A 198 -9.37 -33.90 -5.39
N ASN A 199 -10.38 -33.05 -5.61
CA ASN A 199 -10.17 -31.65 -5.96
C ASN A 199 -9.58 -30.82 -4.80
N LEU A 200 -9.80 -31.24 -3.55
CA LEU A 200 -9.28 -30.55 -2.36
C LEU A 200 -7.89 -31.03 -1.96
N LEU A 201 -7.39 -32.14 -2.50
CA LEU A 201 -6.01 -32.61 -2.26
C LEU A 201 -4.97 -31.57 -2.71
N SER A 202 -5.24 -30.88 -3.82
CA SER A 202 -4.40 -29.78 -4.33
C SER A 202 -4.56 -28.47 -3.55
N GLY A 203 -5.40 -28.47 -2.51
CA GLY A 203 -5.79 -27.28 -1.76
C GLY A 203 -6.75 -26.37 -2.51
N LEU A 204 -7.07 -25.22 -1.90
CA LEU A 204 -7.89 -24.20 -2.56
C LEU A 204 -7.04 -23.41 -3.57
N PRO A 205 -7.47 -23.30 -4.83
CA PRO A 205 -6.74 -22.51 -5.81
C PRO A 205 -6.81 -21.03 -5.41
N PHE A 206 -5.70 -20.50 -4.92
CA PHE A 206 -5.60 -19.15 -4.36
C PHE A 206 -6.15 -18.07 -5.31
N ILE A 207 -5.86 -18.18 -6.61
CA ILE A 207 -6.25 -17.21 -7.63
C ILE A 207 -7.80 -17.12 -7.76
N PRO A 208 -8.55 -18.19 -8.10
CA PRO A 208 -10.01 -18.18 -8.06
C PRO A 208 -10.60 -17.73 -6.73
N LEU A 209 -10.02 -18.15 -5.60
CA LEU A 209 -10.52 -17.79 -4.28
C LEU A 209 -10.46 -16.27 -4.06
N VAL A 210 -9.30 -15.67 -4.30
CA VAL A 210 -9.08 -14.23 -4.15
C VAL A 210 -9.96 -13.46 -5.12
N ILE A 211 -9.96 -13.81 -6.42
CA ILE A 211 -10.79 -13.13 -7.43
C ILE A 211 -12.29 -13.26 -7.09
N GLY A 212 -12.72 -14.45 -6.69
CA GLY A 212 -14.10 -14.72 -6.30
C GLY A 212 -14.53 -13.90 -5.10
N MET A 213 -13.73 -13.90 -4.02
CA MET A 213 -14.03 -13.11 -2.81
C MET A 213 -14.02 -11.60 -3.09
N PHE A 214 -13.02 -11.07 -3.79
CA PHE A 214 -12.94 -9.64 -4.10
C PHE A 214 -14.02 -9.21 -5.09
N GLY A 215 -14.17 -9.92 -6.20
CA GLY A 215 -15.18 -9.59 -7.21
C GLY A 215 -16.61 -9.67 -6.63
N PHE A 216 -16.90 -10.72 -5.85
CA PHE A 216 -18.23 -10.91 -5.27
C PHE A 216 -18.54 -9.89 -4.16
N SER A 217 -17.58 -9.63 -3.26
CA SER A 217 -17.76 -8.62 -2.20
C SER A 217 -17.98 -7.23 -2.77
N GLN A 218 -17.24 -6.84 -3.80
CA GLN A 218 -17.40 -5.54 -4.47
C GLN A 218 -18.76 -5.42 -5.16
N VAL A 219 -19.23 -6.46 -5.84
CA VAL A 219 -20.58 -6.46 -6.45
C VAL A 219 -21.65 -6.31 -5.39
N ILE A 220 -21.54 -7.03 -4.26
CA ILE A 220 -22.48 -6.88 -3.14
C ILE A 220 -22.44 -5.45 -2.59
N ASP A 221 -21.25 -4.89 -2.35
CA ASP A 221 -21.11 -3.54 -1.80
C ASP A 221 -21.71 -2.49 -2.74
N MET A 222 -21.46 -2.59 -4.05
CA MET A 222 -22.07 -1.70 -5.05
C MET A 222 -23.60 -1.78 -5.06
N VAL A 223 -24.17 -2.98 -4.89
CA VAL A 223 -25.63 -3.17 -4.83
C VAL A 223 -26.22 -2.56 -3.55
N ILE A 224 -25.58 -2.76 -2.41
CA ILE A 224 -26.05 -2.27 -1.09
C ILE A 224 -25.85 -0.75 -0.98
N ASN A 225 -24.70 -0.24 -1.40
CA ASN A 225 -24.27 1.14 -1.22
C ASN A 225 -24.38 1.98 -2.51
N ARG A 226 -25.40 1.71 -3.35
CA ARG A 226 -25.63 2.38 -4.64
C ARG A 226 -25.55 3.92 -4.59
N HIS A 227 -25.92 4.52 -3.45
CA HIS A 227 -25.90 5.97 -3.25
C HIS A 227 -24.49 6.55 -2.96
N LYS A 228 -23.53 5.75 -2.49
CA LYS A 228 -22.13 6.20 -2.29
C LYS A 228 -21.37 6.38 -3.60
N TYR A 229 -21.78 5.68 -4.67
CA TYR A 229 -21.17 5.75 -6.00
C TYR A 229 -21.81 6.79 -6.93
N VAL A 230 -22.69 7.64 -6.41
CA VAL A 230 -23.26 8.75 -7.19
C VAL A 230 -22.20 9.84 -7.31
N ALA A 231 -21.75 10.10 -8.54
CA ALA A 231 -20.75 11.10 -8.87
C ALA A 231 -21.12 12.47 -8.26
N VAL A 232 -20.41 12.86 -7.21
CA VAL A 232 -20.50 14.20 -6.62
C VAL A 232 -19.84 15.17 -7.59
N GLY A 233 -20.51 16.31 -7.82
CA GLY A 233 -20.23 17.28 -8.89
C GLY A 233 -18.75 17.53 -9.18
N ILE A 234 -18.38 17.29 -10.44
CA ILE A 234 -17.07 17.54 -11.01
C ILE A 234 -16.76 19.02 -10.81
N HIS A 235 -15.86 19.35 -9.89
CA HIS A 235 -15.23 20.66 -9.89
C HIS A 235 -14.19 20.63 -11.01
N GLU A 236 -14.31 21.53 -11.99
CA GLU A 236 -13.30 21.66 -13.04
C GLU A 236 -11.93 21.94 -12.40
N VAL A 237 -11.03 20.96 -12.48
CA VAL A 237 -9.64 21.15 -12.06
C VAL A 237 -8.94 21.97 -13.14
N SER A 238 -8.84 23.27 -12.93
CA SER A 238 -8.04 24.12 -13.81
C SER A 238 -6.55 23.74 -13.69
N MET A 239 -5.95 23.34 -14.82
CA MET A 239 -4.52 23.01 -14.94
C MET A 239 -3.59 24.14 -14.45
N LYS A 240 -4.10 25.39 -14.39
CA LYS A 240 -3.35 26.57 -13.96
C LYS A 240 -3.03 26.58 -12.45
N ASN A 241 -3.75 25.80 -11.64
CA ASN A 241 -3.60 25.74 -10.18
C ASN A 241 -2.83 24.51 -9.68
N ILE A 242 -2.16 23.77 -10.57
CA ILE A 242 -1.39 22.56 -10.23
C ILE A 242 0.04 22.91 -9.79
N MET A 243 0.63 23.98 -10.32
CA MET A 243 2.02 24.33 -9.95
C MET A 243 2.09 24.94 -8.56
N MET A 244 2.79 24.25 -7.64
CA MET A 244 3.08 24.76 -6.31
C MET A 244 4.11 25.89 -6.35
N THR A 245 3.90 26.88 -5.50
CA THR A 245 4.89 27.93 -5.23
C THR A 245 6.09 27.36 -4.48
N ARG A 246 7.22 28.08 -4.51
CA ARG A 246 8.42 27.70 -3.75
C ARG A 246 8.18 27.70 -2.24
N GLU A 247 7.26 28.52 -1.75
CA GLU A 247 6.90 28.60 -0.34
C GLU A 247 6.13 27.36 0.09
N GLU A 248 5.10 26.97 -0.67
CA GLU A 248 4.34 25.74 -0.43
C GLU A 248 5.25 24.51 -0.48
N LEU A 249 6.19 24.46 -1.43
CA LEU A 249 7.18 23.37 -1.50
C LEU A 249 8.06 23.31 -0.26
N ARG A 250 8.54 24.46 0.24
CA ARG A 250 9.32 24.55 1.48
C ARG A 250 8.50 24.17 2.71
N GLU A 251 7.20 24.43 2.70
CA GLU A 251 6.29 24.04 3.78
C GLU A 251 6.10 22.52 3.84
N ILE A 252 5.89 21.85 2.69
CA ILE A 252 5.61 20.41 2.66
C ILE A 252 6.86 19.53 2.76
N THR A 253 8.04 20.05 2.43
CA THR A 253 9.28 19.25 2.38
C THR A 253 9.68 18.68 3.75
N PRO A 254 9.77 19.47 4.84
CA PRO A 254 10.10 18.92 6.15
C PRO A 254 9.08 17.90 6.69
N PRO A 255 7.73 18.14 6.61
CA PRO A 255 6.72 17.12 6.89
C PRO A 255 6.90 15.85 6.09
N SER A 256 7.14 15.97 4.78
CA SER A 256 7.33 14.81 3.91
C SER A 256 8.56 14.00 4.31
N ILE A 257 9.70 14.65 4.56
CA ILE A 257 10.92 13.92 4.93
C ILE A 257 10.75 13.19 6.27
N ARG A 258 10.28 13.88 7.32
CA ARG A 258 10.16 13.27 8.66
C ARG A 258 9.16 12.12 8.67
N HIS A 259 8.03 12.29 7.97
CA HIS A 259 6.96 11.29 7.97
C HIS A 259 7.17 10.20 6.93
N GLY A 260 7.92 10.44 5.86
CA GLY A 260 8.41 9.38 4.97
C GLY A 260 9.35 8.42 5.70
N ILE A 261 10.24 8.93 6.56
CA ILE A 261 11.10 8.09 7.42
C ILE A 261 10.24 7.29 8.41
N LEU A 262 9.35 7.96 9.15
CA LEU A 262 8.46 7.29 10.10
C LEU A 262 7.61 6.22 9.42
N GLY A 263 7.00 6.57 8.29
CA GLY A 263 6.19 5.67 7.50
C GLY A 263 6.97 4.44 7.07
N THR A 264 8.20 4.62 6.58
CA THR A 264 9.07 3.48 6.23
C THR A 264 9.33 2.57 7.42
N ILE A 265 9.65 3.13 8.60
CA ILE A 265 9.90 2.34 9.82
C ILE A 265 8.65 1.55 10.23
N VAL A 266 7.47 2.19 10.21
CA VAL A 266 6.21 1.52 10.52
C VAL A 266 5.89 0.45 9.47
N GLY A 267 6.14 0.71 8.19
CA GLY A 267 5.89 -0.23 7.10
C GLY A 267 6.75 -1.49 7.14
N VAL A 268 7.98 -1.40 7.67
CA VAL A 268 8.82 -2.58 7.90
C VAL A 268 8.21 -3.52 8.93
N MET A 269 7.39 -3.00 9.87
CA MET A 269 6.73 -3.83 10.88
C MET A 269 5.61 -4.66 10.25
N PRO A 270 5.67 -6.01 10.36
CA PRO A 270 4.59 -6.87 9.88
C PRO A 270 3.24 -6.49 10.50
N GLY A 271 2.22 -6.34 9.66
CA GLY A 271 0.84 -6.07 10.08
C GLY A 271 0.50 -4.63 10.45
N ALA A 272 1.48 -3.74 10.72
CA ALA A 272 1.21 -2.33 11.07
C ALA A 272 0.57 -1.55 9.91
N GLY A 273 1.05 -1.81 8.69
CA GLY A 273 0.45 -1.32 7.44
C GLY A 273 0.54 0.19 7.23
N ALA A 274 0.14 0.63 6.05
CA ALA A 274 0.18 2.05 5.66
C ALA A 274 -0.86 2.91 6.43
N THR A 275 -1.97 2.33 6.85
CA THR A 275 -3.04 3.05 7.57
C THR A 275 -2.57 3.55 8.93
N ALA A 276 -1.96 2.70 9.75
CA ALA A 276 -1.44 3.09 11.05
C ALA A 276 -0.31 4.12 10.90
N ALA A 277 0.54 3.96 9.89
CA ALA A 277 1.60 4.90 9.57
C ALA A 277 1.04 6.29 9.26
N SER A 278 0.09 6.41 8.33
CA SER A 278 -0.54 7.68 7.96
C SER A 278 -1.28 8.32 9.13
N PHE A 279 -1.98 7.53 9.95
CA PHE A 279 -2.67 8.03 11.14
C PHE A 279 -1.71 8.59 12.18
N LEU A 280 -0.66 7.83 12.52
CA LEU A 280 0.37 8.23 13.48
C LEU A 280 1.08 9.49 13.01
N SER A 281 1.50 9.52 11.74
CA SER A 281 2.16 10.68 11.12
C SER A 281 1.29 11.93 11.16
N TYR A 282 0.00 11.80 10.85
CA TYR A 282 -0.93 12.92 10.92
C TYR A 282 -1.10 13.48 12.34
N ILE A 283 -1.20 12.60 13.35
CA ILE A 283 -1.29 13.02 14.76
C ILE A 283 -0.02 13.72 15.21
N ILE A 284 1.15 13.16 14.87
CA ILE A 284 2.44 13.76 15.22
C ILE A 284 2.56 15.13 14.56
N GLU A 285 2.26 15.24 13.28
CA GLU A 285 2.25 16.50 12.54
C GLU A 285 1.34 17.53 13.21
N LYS A 286 0.13 17.13 13.59
CA LYS A 286 -0.82 18.00 14.30
C LYS A 286 -0.29 18.52 15.63
N ARG A 287 0.58 17.76 16.31
CA ARG A 287 1.19 18.19 17.59
C ARG A 287 2.38 19.13 17.40
N ILE A 288 3.21 18.88 16.39
CA ILE A 288 4.49 19.58 16.22
C ILE A 288 4.44 20.75 15.24
N ASN A 289 3.45 20.80 14.36
CA ASN A 289 3.34 21.86 13.37
C ASN A 289 2.97 23.21 14.03
N LYS A 290 3.62 24.29 13.60
CA LYS A 290 3.36 25.65 14.07
C LYS A 290 1.91 26.10 13.79
N ASN A 291 1.35 25.67 12.67
CA ASN A 291 0.00 25.96 12.20
C ASN A 291 -0.98 24.82 12.50
N ARG A 292 -0.88 24.18 13.66
CA ARG A 292 -1.70 23.03 14.07
C ARG A 292 -3.21 23.25 13.98
N ASP A 293 -3.68 24.49 14.11
CA ASP A 293 -5.11 24.84 14.08
C ASP A 293 -5.72 24.73 12.67
N MET A 294 -4.87 24.68 11.63
CA MET A 294 -5.26 24.49 10.23
C MET A 294 -5.28 23.01 9.82
N ILE A 295 -4.66 22.12 10.60
CA ILE A 295 -4.64 20.68 10.31
C ILE A 295 -6.01 20.07 10.62
N GLY A 296 -6.65 19.51 9.59
CA GLY A 296 -8.04 19.07 9.54
C GLY A 296 -9.00 20.10 8.94
N LYS A 297 -8.48 21.23 8.45
CA LYS A 297 -9.24 22.32 7.81
C LYS A 297 -8.69 22.69 6.43
N GLY A 298 -7.73 21.93 5.92
CA GLY A 298 -7.09 22.19 4.64
C GLY A 298 -5.62 22.60 4.74
N SER A 299 -4.84 21.93 5.57
CA SER A 299 -3.40 22.11 5.69
C SER A 299 -2.62 21.21 4.71
N ILE A 300 -1.76 21.81 3.89
CA ILE A 300 -0.84 21.06 3.03
C ILE A 300 0.20 20.27 3.84
N ALA A 301 0.57 20.73 5.04
CA ALA A 301 1.46 19.99 5.92
C ALA A 301 0.83 18.72 6.50
N GLY A 302 -0.45 18.78 6.88
CA GLY A 302 -1.23 17.62 7.32
C GLY A 302 -1.34 16.54 6.23
N MET A 303 -1.64 16.98 5.00
CA MET A 303 -1.62 16.09 3.83
C MET A 303 -0.23 15.50 3.57
N ALA A 304 0.81 16.34 3.59
CA ALA A 304 2.17 15.90 3.33
C ALA A 304 2.65 14.83 4.31
N ALA A 305 2.29 14.97 5.59
CA ALA A 305 2.57 13.95 6.60
C ALA A 305 1.85 12.63 6.31
N ALA A 306 0.54 12.66 6.01
CA ALA A 306 -0.25 11.47 5.73
C ALA A 306 0.24 10.72 4.46
N GLU A 307 0.45 11.45 3.37
CA GLU A 307 0.80 10.94 2.04
C GLU A 307 2.24 10.42 1.98
N SER A 308 3.18 11.15 2.59
CA SER A 308 4.58 10.71 2.62
C SER A 308 4.75 9.48 3.50
N SER A 309 4.03 9.41 4.63
CA SER A 309 4.02 8.22 5.47
C SER A 309 3.34 7.02 4.81
N ASN A 310 2.25 7.24 4.07
CA ASN A 310 1.55 6.19 3.31
C ASN A 310 2.52 5.49 2.35
N ASN A 311 3.19 6.27 1.50
CA ASN A 311 4.09 5.75 0.47
C ASN A 311 5.42 5.28 1.03
N GLY A 312 5.92 5.91 2.11
CA GLY A 312 7.04 5.40 2.89
C GLY A 312 6.74 4.02 3.47
N ALA A 313 5.55 3.83 4.06
CA ALA A 313 5.12 2.55 4.60
C ALA A 313 4.90 1.50 3.51
N ALA A 314 4.32 1.88 2.37
CA ALA A 314 4.19 1.01 1.21
C ALA A 314 5.55 0.46 0.76
N MET A 315 6.58 1.32 0.70
CA MET A 315 7.94 0.90 0.39
C MET A 315 8.60 0.10 1.53
N GLY A 316 8.35 0.48 2.78
CA GLY A 316 8.82 -0.26 3.96
C GLY A 316 8.28 -1.70 4.01
N ALA A 317 7.05 -1.92 3.54
CA ALA A 317 6.43 -3.25 3.50
C ALA A 317 7.12 -4.22 2.52
N PHE A 318 7.88 -3.72 1.54
CA PHE A 318 8.72 -4.57 0.69
C PHE A 318 9.94 -5.13 1.44
N ALA A 319 10.34 -4.55 2.56
CA ALA A 319 11.48 -5.01 3.33
C ALA A 319 11.30 -6.47 3.79
N PRO A 320 10.27 -6.84 4.58
CA PRO A 320 10.03 -8.23 4.93
C PRO A 320 9.76 -9.10 3.69
N LEU A 321 8.97 -8.62 2.73
CA LEU A 321 8.62 -9.38 1.51
C LEU A 321 9.85 -9.81 0.70
N LEU A 322 10.83 -8.93 0.51
CA LEU A 322 12.00 -9.21 -0.32
C LEU A 322 13.13 -9.91 0.43
N THR A 323 13.14 -9.86 1.76
CA THR A 323 14.28 -10.33 2.57
C THR A 323 13.98 -11.56 3.41
N LEU A 324 12.71 -11.77 3.80
CA LEU A 324 12.28 -12.86 4.67
C LEU A 324 11.43 -13.90 3.94
N GLY A 325 10.94 -13.60 2.72
CA GLY A 325 10.08 -14.47 1.93
C GLY A 325 8.62 -14.30 2.30
#